data_AF-A0A1I7RT51-F1
#
_entry.id   AF-A0A1I7RT51-F1
#
_cell.length_a   1.000
_cell.length_b   1.000
_cell.length_c   1.000
_cell.angle_alpha   90.00
_cell.angle_beta   90.00
_cell.angle_gamma   90.00
#
_symmetry.space_group_name_H-M   'P 1'
#
loop_
_entity.id
_entity.type
_entity.pdbx_description
1 polymer ?
#
loop_
_entity_poly.entity_id
_entity_poly.type
_entity_poly.pdbx_seq_one_letter_code
_entity_poly.pdbx_strand_id
1 'polypeptide(L)'
;MRSEIVLLILVGLVCADQRKLNNAERNAILDKHNEFRRTVAKGEAVAKGGTKLPIAGDMHELEYDTTLEDLAFSWASNCRWNHSGNGGENMFASQEQATDFSSFLIEGTTSWFNEIKNFDASGVQSFQVQNDAVIGHFTQVIWGATSKLGCAVAACPTLINEKGSNWLFLVCNYQAQGNVIGEPIYTTAKAAASACPSGTSSDDSLCANPSATPLPTDSTVSVGSGGTTVTGTSETTVAASSEASESTGSSDSAAGAVTGSSTVQESSSADPGSTADPSVRSTTRGCRSRGYPVN
;
A
#
# COMPACT_ATOMS: atom_id res chain seq x y z
N MET A 1 56.66 -25.86 10.09
CA MET A 1 56.26 -24.54 9.57
C MET A 1 54.85 -24.65 8.99
N ARG A 2 53.83 -24.28 9.76
CA ARG A 2 52.42 -24.19 9.31
C ARG A 2 51.74 -23.11 10.15
N SER A 3 51.12 -22.14 9.48
CA SER A 3 49.94 -21.39 9.91
C SER A 3 49.58 -20.45 8.78
N GLU A 4 48.72 -20.92 7.86
CA GLU A 4 47.99 -20.02 7.00
C GLU A 4 46.82 -19.46 7.81
N ILE A 5 46.78 -18.14 7.95
CA ILE A 5 45.68 -17.45 8.61
C ILE A 5 44.53 -17.36 7.61
N VAL A 6 43.59 -18.31 7.71
CA VAL A 6 42.33 -18.24 6.97
C VAL A 6 41.48 -17.11 7.57
N LEU A 7 41.50 -15.95 6.92
CA LEU A 7 40.65 -14.83 7.26
C LEU A 7 39.20 -15.16 6.87
N LEU A 8 38.47 -15.78 7.80
CA LEU A 8 37.02 -15.95 7.69
C LEU A 8 36.35 -14.58 7.73
N ILE A 9 36.06 -14.03 6.56
CA ILE A 9 35.13 -12.90 6.42
C ILE A 9 33.75 -13.41 6.84
N LEU A 10 33.40 -13.16 8.10
CA LEU A 10 32.02 -13.19 8.55
C LEU A 10 31.29 -12.09 7.79
N VAL A 11 30.65 -12.46 6.68
CA VAL A 11 29.56 -11.67 6.10
C VAL A 11 28.45 -11.71 7.14
N GLY A 12 28.47 -10.75 8.05
CA GLY A 12 27.43 -10.60 9.05
C GLY A 12 26.11 -10.44 8.31
N LEU A 13 25.17 -11.35 8.57
CA LEU A 13 23.82 -11.23 8.05
C LEU A 13 23.23 -9.98 8.69
N VAL A 14 23.24 -8.86 7.96
CA VAL A 14 22.61 -7.62 8.39
C VAL A 14 21.11 -7.87 8.28
N CYS A 15 20.51 -8.44 9.34
CA CYS A 15 19.07 -8.50 9.48
C CYS A 15 18.53 -7.09 9.34
N ALA A 16 17.82 -6.84 8.25
CA ALA A 16 16.92 -5.71 8.15
C ALA A 16 15.87 -5.80 9.27
N ASP A 17 15.41 -4.66 9.77
CA ASP A 17 14.33 -4.67 10.74
C ASP A 17 13.00 -4.77 9.98
N GLN A 18 12.20 -5.77 10.35
CA GLN A 18 11.06 -6.23 9.57
C GLN A 18 9.83 -6.23 10.44
N ARG A 19 8.75 -5.66 9.93
CA ARG A 19 7.46 -5.67 10.63
C ARG A 19 6.32 -5.88 9.64
N LYS A 20 5.36 -6.68 10.08
CA LYS A 20 4.00 -6.67 9.51
C LYS A 20 3.39 -5.30 9.78
N LEU A 21 2.41 -4.93 8.96
CA LEU A 21 1.66 -3.71 9.18
C LEU A 21 0.78 -3.86 10.44
N ASN A 22 0.55 -2.75 11.14
CA ASN A 22 -0.52 -2.69 12.13
C ASN A 22 -1.86 -2.44 11.42
N ASN A 23 -2.98 -2.47 12.14
CA ASN A 23 -4.28 -2.34 11.53
C ASN A 23 -4.54 -0.95 10.92
N ALA A 24 -4.05 0.14 11.53
CA ALA A 24 -4.18 1.47 10.95
C ALA A 24 -3.43 1.59 9.61
N GLU A 25 -2.23 1.00 9.51
CA GLU A 25 -1.41 0.96 8.31
C GLU A 25 -2.01 0.07 7.20
N ARG A 26 -2.56 -1.10 7.56
CA ARG A 26 -3.30 -1.96 6.62
C ARG A 26 -4.49 -1.21 6.02
N ASN A 27 -5.27 -0.52 6.85
CA ASN A 27 -6.37 0.31 6.39
C ASN A 27 -5.87 1.44 5.48
N ALA A 28 -4.86 2.21 5.92
CA ALA A 28 -4.32 3.35 5.15
C ALA A 28 -3.88 2.97 3.73
N ILE A 29 -3.20 1.82 3.53
CA ILE A 29 -2.82 1.39 2.18
C ILE A 29 -4.00 0.81 1.39
N LEU A 30 -4.92 0.09 2.03
CA LEU A 30 -6.11 -0.47 1.37
C LEU A 30 -7.05 0.65 0.89
N ASP A 31 -7.35 1.60 1.77
CA ASP A 31 -8.18 2.77 1.51
C ASP A 31 -7.60 3.60 0.36
N LYS A 32 -6.27 3.80 0.33
CA LYS A 32 -5.61 4.54 -0.76
C LYS A 32 -5.70 3.83 -2.10
N HIS A 33 -5.59 2.49 -2.14
CA HIS A 33 -5.84 1.73 -3.36
C HIS A 33 -7.31 1.85 -3.80
N ASN A 34 -8.26 1.69 -2.89
CA ASN A 34 -9.69 1.74 -3.21
C ASN A 34 -10.16 3.16 -3.61
N GLU A 35 -9.59 4.22 -3.04
CA GLU A 35 -9.76 5.61 -3.49
C GLU A 35 -9.38 5.74 -4.98
N PHE A 36 -8.15 5.33 -5.35
CA PHE A 36 -7.67 5.42 -6.73
C PHE A 36 -8.47 4.57 -7.70
N ARG A 37 -8.82 3.33 -7.33
CA ARG A 37 -9.67 2.44 -8.12
C ARG A 37 -11.05 3.05 -8.36
N ARG A 38 -11.62 3.73 -7.36
CA ARG A 38 -12.91 4.43 -7.45
C ARG A 38 -12.85 5.64 -8.38
N THR A 39 -11.79 6.44 -8.32
CA THR A 39 -11.55 7.56 -9.26
C THR A 39 -11.44 7.07 -10.71
N VAL A 40 -10.78 5.93 -10.95
CA VAL A 40 -10.73 5.31 -12.28
C VAL A 40 -12.09 4.75 -12.68
N ALA A 41 -12.78 4.04 -11.79
CA ALA A 41 -14.10 3.46 -12.09
C ALA A 41 -15.14 4.51 -12.48
N LYS A 42 -15.11 5.69 -11.83
CA LYS A 42 -15.96 6.86 -12.14
C LYS A 42 -15.57 7.58 -13.46
N GLY A 43 -14.45 7.24 -14.10
CA GLY A 43 -13.94 7.94 -15.30
C GLY A 43 -13.43 9.35 -14.99
N GLU A 44 -12.97 9.57 -13.76
CA GLU A 44 -12.47 10.87 -13.27
C GLU A 44 -10.95 11.01 -13.47
N ALA A 45 -10.24 9.88 -13.48
CA ALA A 45 -8.79 9.82 -13.66
C ALA A 45 -8.35 10.31 -15.05
N VAL A 46 -7.30 11.15 -15.09
CA VAL A 46 -6.76 11.77 -16.29
C VAL A 46 -5.36 11.23 -16.57
N ALA A 47 -5.19 10.66 -17.76
CA ALA A 47 -3.96 10.06 -18.25
C ALA A 47 -3.19 10.99 -19.20
N LYS A 48 -2.15 10.44 -19.85
CA LYS A 48 -1.28 11.16 -20.79
C LYS A 48 -2.08 11.97 -21.81
N GLY A 49 -1.62 13.21 -22.05
CA GLY A 49 -2.25 14.14 -22.97
C GLY A 49 -3.59 14.76 -22.50
N GLY A 50 -3.98 14.55 -21.24
CA GLY A 50 -5.25 15.07 -20.70
C GLY A 50 -6.46 14.17 -20.99
N THR A 51 -6.23 12.95 -21.47
CA THR A 51 -7.28 11.99 -21.81
C THR A 51 -7.88 11.36 -20.55
N LYS A 52 -9.19 11.47 -20.34
CA LYS A 52 -9.88 10.73 -19.28
C LYS A 52 -9.88 9.24 -19.57
N LEU A 53 -9.66 8.41 -18.54
CA LEU A 53 -9.84 6.97 -18.65
C LEU A 53 -11.32 6.60 -18.78
N PRO A 54 -11.67 5.54 -19.52
CA PRO A 54 -13.04 5.07 -19.64
C PRO A 54 -13.57 4.55 -18.29
N ILE A 55 -14.87 4.71 -18.05
CA ILE A 55 -15.58 4.21 -16.87
C ILE A 55 -15.42 2.68 -16.76
N ALA A 56 -15.18 2.16 -15.55
CA ALA A 56 -15.01 0.72 -15.29
C ALA A 56 -16.31 0.08 -14.78
N GLY A 57 -16.74 -1.02 -15.40
CA GLY A 57 -17.95 -1.76 -15.02
C GLY A 57 -17.74 -2.85 -13.97
N ASP A 58 -16.51 -3.35 -13.82
CA ASP A 58 -16.16 -4.58 -13.09
C ASP A 58 -15.01 -4.39 -12.08
N MET A 59 -14.65 -3.14 -11.77
CA MET A 59 -13.56 -2.81 -10.86
C MET A 59 -13.88 -3.28 -9.44
N HIS A 60 -13.25 -4.36 -8.98
CA HIS A 60 -13.44 -4.83 -7.60
C HIS A 60 -12.99 -3.79 -6.58
N GLU A 61 -13.69 -3.74 -5.45
CA GLU A 61 -13.09 -3.23 -4.22
C GLU A 61 -12.05 -4.24 -3.71
N LEU A 62 -10.88 -3.76 -3.29
CA LEU A 62 -9.85 -4.62 -2.72
C LEU A 62 -10.16 -4.97 -1.26
N GLU A 63 -10.01 -6.24 -0.93
CA GLU A 63 -9.93 -6.76 0.44
C GLU A 63 -8.46 -6.95 0.86
N TYR A 64 -8.16 -6.79 2.14
CA TYR A 64 -6.80 -7.06 2.64
C TYR A 64 -6.64 -8.56 2.98
N ASP A 65 -5.63 -9.21 2.42
CA ASP A 65 -5.32 -10.62 2.66
C ASP A 65 -3.98 -10.76 3.40
N THR A 66 -4.03 -11.29 4.62
CA THR A 66 -2.84 -11.47 5.47
C THR A 66 -1.89 -12.57 4.95
N THR A 67 -2.35 -13.45 4.05
CA THR A 67 -1.49 -14.41 3.33
C THR A 67 -0.63 -13.69 2.30
N LEU A 68 -1.18 -12.69 1.61
CA LEU A 68 -0.42 -11.85 0.67
C LEU A 68 0.56 -10.94 1.41
N GLU A 69 0.18 -10.43 2.59
CA GLU A 69 1.10 -9.74 3.52
C GLU A 69 2.27 -10.65 3.95
N ASP A 70 2.02 -11.92 4.24
CA ASP A 70 3.08 -12.86 4.63
C ASP A 70 4.07 -13.15 3.48
N LEU A 71 3.58 -13.21 2.24
CA LEU A 71 4.42 -13.27 1.05
C LEU A 71 5.24 -11.98 0.88
N ALA A 72 4.60 -10.81 1.04
CA ALA A 72 5.27 -9.51 0.90
C ALA A 72 6.34 -9.32 1.98
N PHE A 73 6.03 -9.68 3.23
CA PHE A 73 6.96 -9.66 4.36
C PHE A 73 8.16 -10.58 4.12
N SER A 74 7.91 -11.80 3.64
CA SER A 74 8.97 -12.76 3.29
C SER A 74 9.88 -12.25 2.17
N TRP A 75 9.35 -11.51 1.19
CA TRP A 75 10.15 -10.93 0.11
C TRP A 75 10.92 -9.68 0.55
N ALA A 76 10.25 -8.70 1.15
CA ALA A 76 10.83 -7.44 1.64
C ALA A 76 11.99 -7.70 2.61
N SER A 77 11.90 -8.76 3.42
CA SER A 77 12.96 -9.24 4.33
C SER A 77 14.32 -9.52 3.68
N ASN A 78 14.37 -9.74 2.36
CA ASN A 78 15.63 -9.98 1.66
C ASN A 78 16.40 -8.69 1.34
N CYS A 79 15.75 -7.52 1.41
CA CYS A 79 16.32 -6.23 1.03
C CYS A 79 17.04 -6.27 -0.33
N ARG A 80 16.33 -6.78 -1.35
CA ARG A 80 16.79 -6.79 -2.74
C ARG A 80 15.81 -6.00 -3.59
N TRP A 81 16.31 -5.01 -4.33
CA TRP A 81 15.56 -4.34 -5.38
C TRP A 81 15.50 -5.25 -6.61
N ASN A 82 14.52 -6.16 -6.59
CA ASN A 82 14.11 -7.03 -7.70
C ASN A 82 12.72 -7.61 -7.36
N HIS A 83 11.90 -7.90 -8.37
CA HIS A 83 10.65 -8.62 -8.17
C HIS A 83 10.84 -10.05 -7.65
N SER A 84 9.87 -10.57 -6.91
CA SER A 84 9.88 -11.96 -6.40
C SER A 84 9.56 -13.01 -7.47
N GLY A 85 8.88 -12.59 -8.54
CA GLY A 85 8.37 -13.45 -9.62
C GLY A 85 7.09 -14.22 -9.26
N ASN A 86 6.46 -13.96 -8.11
CA ASN A 86 5.30 -14.71 -7.62
C ASN A 86 4.01 -13.86 -7.63
N GLY A 87 3.30 -13.87 -8.75
CA GLY A 87 2.01 -13.19 -8.87
C GLY A 87 2.14 -11.68 -9.10
N GLY A 88 1.09 -10.92 -8.77
CA GLY A 88 1.08 -9.48 -8.94
C GLY A 88 1.84 -8.82 -7.80
N GLU A 89 2.75 -7.91 -8.11
CA GLU A 89 3.66 -7.32 -7.13
C GLU A 89 4.05 -5.89 -7.53
N ASN A 90 3.90 -4.96 -6.60
CA ASN A 90 4.45 -3.61 -6.71
C ASN A 90 5.51 -3.38 -5.63
N MET A 91 6.52 -2.58 -5.98
CA MET A 91 7.67 -2.26 -5.14
C MET A 91 7.89 -0.76 -5.07
N PHE A 92 8.24 -0.24 -3.88
CA PHE A 92 8.61 1.15 -3.68
C PHE A 92 9.73 1.24 -2.64
N ALA A 93 10.67 2.17 -2.81
CA ALA A 93 11.72 2.40 -1.84
C ALA A 93 12.11 3.88 -1.74
N SER A 94 12.40 4.33 -0.52
CA SER A 94 12.98 5.65 -0.26
C SER A 94 14.07 5.56 0.81
N GLN A 95 15.01 6.51 0.82
CA GLN A 95 16.06 6.61 1.84
C GLN A 95 15.62 7.43 3.06
N GLU A 96 14.33 7.76 3.15
CA GLU A 96 13.81 8.59 4.23
C GLU A 96 13.45 7.73 5.45
N GLN A 97 13.82 8.22 6.63
CA GLN A 97 13.32 7.66 7.88
C GLN A 97 11.87 8.12 8.07
N ALA A 98 10.91 7.32 7.60
CA ALA A 98 9.50 7.57 7.85
C ALA A 98 9.25 7.62 9.37
N THR A 99 8.86 8.79 9.85
CA THR A 99 8.38 8.99 11.23
C THR A 99 6.96 8.45 11.42
N ASP A 100 6.19 8.40 10.33
CA ASP A 100 4.93 7.68 10.20
C ASP A 100 4.98 6.79 8.95
N PHE A 101 4.78 5.49 9.16
CA PHE A 101 4.76 4.52 8.05
C PHE A 101 3.48 4.58 7.23
N SER A 102 2.37 5.09 7.76
CA SER A 102 1.12 5.27 7.02
C SER A 102 1.33 6.26 5.86
N SER A 103 2.02 7.37 6.15
CA SER A 103 2.46 8.35 5.14
C SER A 103 3.36 7.73 4.07
N PHE A 104 4.34 6.90 4.44
CA PHE A 104 5.21 6.18 3.50
C PHE A 104 4.44 5.18 2.60
N LEU A 105 3.46 4.47 3.17
CA LEU A 105 2.57 3.56 2.42
C LEU A 105 1.70 4.33 1.41
N ILE A 106 1.18 5.49 1.81
CA ILE A 106 0.40 6.39 0.96
C ILE A 106 1.28 7.00 -0.14
N GLU A 107 2.51 7.40 0.18
CA GLU A 107 3.50 7.93 -0.77
C GLU A 107 3.80 6.91 -1.86
N GLY A 108 4.20 5.69 -1.50
CA GLY A 108 4.51 4.62 -2.46
C GLY A 108 3.31 4.27 -3.35
N THR A 109 2.12 4.13 -2.76
CA THR A 109 0.87 3.91 -3.51
C THR A 109 0.56 5.07 -4.47
N THR A 110 0.89 6.31 -4.07
CA THR A 110 0.69 7.51 -4.89
C THR A 110 1.73 7.64 -5.99
N SER A 111 2.98 7.24 -5.76
CA SER A 111 4.02 7.08 -6.80
C SER A 111 3.56 6.09 -7.87
N TRP A 112 3.16 4.88 -7.47
CA TRP A 112 2.61 3.88 -8.39
C TRP A 112 1.44 4.42 -9.22
N PHE A 113 0.46 5.09 -8.59
CA PHE A 113 -0.67 5.66 -9.33
C PHE A 113 -0.28 6.82 -10.27
N ASN A 114 0.74 7.60 -9.91
CA ASN A 114 1.19 8.76 -10.70
C ASN A 114 1.75 8.39 -12.09
N GLU A 115 2.13 7.13 -12.32
CA GLU A 115 2.50 6.62 -13.65
C GLU A 115 1.38 6.79 -14.70
N ILE A 116 0.12 7.00 -14.27
CA ILE A 116 -1.01 7.38 -15.13
C ILE A 116 -0.69 8.55 -16.07
N LYS A 117 0.20 9.47 -15.66
CA LYS A 117 0.65 10.62 -16.48
C LYS A 117 1.39 10.20 -17.75
N ASN A 118 1.98 9.00 -17.74
CA ASN A 118 2.72 8.40 -18.86
C ASN A 118 1.88 7.40 -19.66
N PHE A 119 0.79 6.90 -19.09
CA PHE A 119 -0.07 5.87 -19.65
C PHE A 119 -0.94 6.36 -20.81
N ASP A 120 -0.88 5.66 -21.96
CA ASP A 120 -1.84 5.83 -23.05
C ASP A 120 -3.19 5.15 -22.72
N ALA A 121 -4.26 5.94 -22.65
CA ALA A 121 -5.62 5.50 -22.33
C ALA A 121 -6.20 4.44 -23.28
N SER A 122 -5.68 4.31 -24.51
CA SER A 122 -6.07 3.24 -25.43
C SER A 122 -5.68 1.84 -24.92
N GLY A 123 -4.67 1.74 -24.06
CA GLY A 123 -4.19 0.49 -23.46
C GLY A 123 -5.16 -0.18 -22.48
N VAL A 124 -6.28 0.47 -22.10
CA VAL A 124 -7.26 -0.13 -21.17
C VAL A 124 -7.92 -1.38 -21.75
N GLN A 125 -8.22 -1.42 -23.06
CA GLN A 125 -8.93 -2.54 -23.68
C GLN A 125 -8.03 -3.75 -23.98
N SER A 126 -6.71 -3.58 -23.98
CA SER A 126 -5.71 -4.63 -24.14
C SER A 126 -4.40 -4.09 -23.56
N PHE A 127 -4.03 -4.55 -22.37
CA PHE A 127 -2.78 -4.17 -21.72
C PHE A 127 -1.58 -4.60 -22.57
N GLN A 128 -0.65 -3.67 -22.76
CA GLN A 128 0.61 -3.88 -23.46
C GLN A 128 1.70 -3.09 -22.74
N VAL A 129 2.93 -3.59 -22.75
CA VAL A 129 4.10 -2.83 -22.29
C VAL A 129 4.29 -1.62 -23.20
N GLN A 130 4.37 -0.43 -22.61
CA GLN A 130 4.60 0.81 -23.36
C GLN A 130 6.09 1.15 -23.31
N ASN A 131 6.78 1.02 -24.44
CA ASN A 131 8.26 0.92 -24.53
C ASN A 131 9.06 2.08 -23.92
N ASP A 132 8.44 3.24 -23.67
CA ASP A 132 9.08 4.46 -23.14
C ASP A 132 8.50 4.91 -21.78
N ALA A 133 7.70 4.06 -21.10
CA ALA A 133 6.99 4.45 -19.89
C ALA A 133 6.91 3.31 -18.85
N VAL A 134 7.32 3.59 -17.61
CA VAL A 134 6.91 2.76 -16.47
C VAL A 134 5.43 3.06 -16.21
N ILE A 135 4.60 2.03 -16.39
CA ILE A 135 3.14 2.05 -16.17
C ILE A 135 2.65 0.84 -15.36
N GLY A 136 3.55 -0.12 -15.09
CA GLY A 136 3.19 -1.43 -14.55
C GLY A 136 2.61 -1.35 -13.14
N HIS A 137 3.10 -0.42 -12.32
CA HIS A 137 2.61 -0.26 -10.96
C HIS A 137 1.22 0.38 -10.97
N PHE A 138 1.00 1.40 -11.80
CA PHE A 138 -0.33 1.98 -12.01
C PHE A 138 -1.33 0.94 -12.52
N THR A 139 -1.00 0.23 -13.60
CA THR A 139 -1.94 -0.74 -14.20
C THR A 139 -2.24 -1.91 -13.28
N GLN A 140 -1.30 -2.28 -12.39
CA GLN A 140 -1.54 -3.24 -11.31
C GLN A 140 -2.56 -2.71 -10.29
N VAL A 141 -2.38 -1.48 -9.79
CA VAL A 141 -3.28 -0.84 -8.80
C VAL A 141 -4.72 -0.79 -9.31
N ILE A 142 -4.89 -0.50 -10.60
CA ILE A 142 -6.20 -0.31 -11.26
C ILE A 142 -6.70 -1.54 -12.02
N TRP A 143 -6.12 -2.72 -11.80
CA TRP A 143 -6.55 -3.94 -12.49
C TRP A 143 -7.90 -4.41 -11.96
N GLY A 144 -8.93 -4.44 -12.82
CA GLY A 144 -10.32 -4.65 -12.43
C GLY A 144 -10.58 -6.00 -11.77
N ALA A 145 -9.93 -7.06 -12.27
CA ALA A 145 -10.04 -8.42 -11.73
C ALA A 145 -9.19 -8.70 -10.47
N THR A 146 -8.35 -7.74 -10.04
CA THR A 146 -7.65 -7.84 -8.75
C THR A 146 -8.61 -7.46 -7.64
N SER A 147 -8.77 -8.33 -6.64
CA SER A 147 -9.72 -8.19 -5.53
C SER A 147 -9.06 -8.29 -4.15
N LYS A 148 -7.76 -8.62 -4.09
CA LYS A 148 -7.01 -8.76 -2.83
C LYS A 148 -5.65 -8.08 -2.88
N LEU A 149 -5.26 -7.53 -1.73
CA LEU A 149 -4.00 -6.83 -1.48
C LEU A 149 -3.35 -7.33 -0.19
N GLY A 150 -2.02 -7.42 -0.13
CA GLY A 150 -1.30 -7.55 1.13
C GLY A 150 0.12 -7.03 1.02
N CYS A 151 0.55 -6.23 2.00
CA CYS A 151 1.78 -5.43 1.90
C CYS A 151 2.63 -5.51 3.16
N ALA A 152 3.94 -5.28 3.03
CA ALA A 152 4.88 -5.22 4.15
C ALA A 152 5.99 -4.19 3.92
N VAL A 153 6.63 -3.74 5.00
CA VAL A 153 7.72 -2.76 4.97
C VAL A 153 8.97 -3.32 5.66
N ALA A 154 10.10 -3.15 4.97
CA ALA A 154 11.43 -3.53 5.38
C ALA A 154 12.31 -2.30 5.64
N ALA A 155 12.92 -2.21 6.83
CA ALA A 155 13.98 -1.24 7.10
C ALA A 155 15.35 -1.87 6.77
N CYS A 156 15.88 -1.52 5.60
CA CYS A 156 17.06 -2.10 4.97
C CYS A 156 18.28 -1.16 5.15
N PRO A 157 19.28 -1.50 5.99
CA PRO A 157 20.51 -0.70 6.11
C PRO A 157 21.24 -0.55 4.77
N THR A 158 21.12 -1.55 3.91
CA THR A 158 21.48 -1.52 2.47
C THR A 158 20.38 -2.22 1.68
N LEU A 159 19.97 -1.65 0.55
CA LEU A 159 19.08 -2.30 -0.42
C LEU A 159 19.95 -2.84 -1.56
N ILE A 160 20.02 -4.17 -1.70
CA ILE A 160 20.85 -4.84 -2.72
C ILE A 160 20.33 -4.46 -4.11
N ASN A 161 21.27 -4.23 -5.04
CA ASN A 161 21.11 -3.61 -6.36
C ASN A 161 20.97 -2.08 -6.36
N GLU A 162 20.76 -1.43 -5.21
CA GLU A 162 20.65 0.02 -5.11
C GLU A 162 21.82 0.68 -4.37
N LYS A 163 21.98 1.99 -4.59
CA LYS A 163 23.08 2.80 -4.00
C LYS A 163 22.58 3.61 -2.81
N GLY A 164 23.29 3.54 -1.69
CA GLY A 164 22.96 4.30 -0.48
C GLY A 164 22.62 3.37 0.69
N SER A 165 21.99 3.93 1.72
CA SER A 165 21.77 3.25 2.99
C SER A 165 20.50 3.74 3.69
N ASN A 166 20.02 2.98 4.67
CA ASN A 166 18.81 3.29 5.46
C ASN A 166 17.56 3.40 4.59
N TRP A 167 17.38 2.43 3.71
CA TRP A 167 16.21 2.32 2.85
C TRP A 167 15.01 1.81 3.63
N LEU A 168 13.85 2.42 3.42
CA LEU A 168 12.57 1.75 3.60
C LEU A 168 12.17 1.12 2.27
N PHE A 169 11.78 -0.17 2.31
CA PHE A 169 11.39 -0.93 1.13
C PHE A 169 9.99 -1.52 1.36
N LEU A 170 9.03 -1.05 0.56
CA LEU A 170 7.64 -1.50 0.51
C LEU A 170 7.49 -2.54 -0.61
N VAL A 171 6.85 -3.66 -0.26
CA VAL A 171 6.35 -4.66 -1.22
C VAL A 171 4.84 -4.82 -0.99
N CYS A 172 4.06 -4.82 -2.07
CA CYS A 172 2.64 -5.17 -2.07
C CYS A 172 2.38 -6.30 -3.06
N ASN A 173 1.69 -7.35 -2.63
CA ASN A 173 1.24 -8.44 -3.48
C ASN A 173 -0.27 -8.33 -3.77
N TYR A 174 -0.64 -8.76 -4.98
CA TYR A 174 -1.97 -8.60 -5.55
C TYR A 174 -2.53 -9.94 -6.05
N GLN A 175 -3.82 -10.19 -5.80
CA GLN A 175 -4.55 -11.32 -6.35
C GLN A 175 -5.91 -10.88 -6.92
N ALA A 176 -6.26 -11.16 -8.18
CA ALA A 176 -5.42 -11.72 -9.24
C ALA A 176 -4.19 -10.85 -9.58
N GLN A 177 -3.21 -11.44 -10.27
CA GLN A 177 -1.93 -10.81 -10.61
C GLN A 177 -2.08 -9.56 -11.49
N GLY A 178 -3.02 -9.53 -12.43
CA GLY A 178 -3.11 -8.44 -13.39
C GLY A 178 -1.91 -8.32 -14.33
N ASN A 179 -1.76 -7.18 -15.01
CA ASN A 179 -0.73 -6.91 -16.02
C ASN A 179 -0.52 -8.03 -17.06
N VAL A 180 -1.60 -8.75 -17.39
CA VAL A 180 -1.58 -9.84 -18.36
C VAL A 180 -1.62 -9.25 -19.77
N ILE A 181 -0.58 -9.50 -20.56
CA ILE A 181 -0.44 -8.95 -21.92
C ILE A 181 -1.62 -9.42 -22.80
N GLY A 182 -2.31 -8.46 -23.42
CA GLY A 182 -3.46 -8.70 -24.29
C GLY A 182 -4.82 -8.72 -23.59
N GLU A 183 -4.87 -8.87 -22.27
CA GLU A 183 -6.12 -8.78 -21.49
C GLU A 183 -6.50 -7.32 -21.21
N PRO A 184 -7.80 -6.98 -21.09
CA PRO A 184 -8.21 -5.66 -20.65
C PRO A 184 -7.78 -5.42 -19.20
N ILE A 185 -7.38 -4.18 -18.89
CA ILE A 185 -7.07 -3.78 -17.50
C ILE A 185 -8.34 -3.86 -16.65
N TYR A 186 -9.48 -3.45 -17.22
CA TYR A 186 -10.83 -3.59 -16.66
C TYR A 186 -11.87 -3.51 -17.80
N THR A 187 -13.09 -4.01 -17.56
CA THR A 187 -14.19 -3.92 -18.53
C THR A 187 -14.73 -2.50 -18.59
N THR A 188 -14.64 -1.85 -19.75
CA THR A 188 -15.20 -0.51 -19.95
C THR A 188 -16.73 -0.52 -19.99
N ALA A 189 -17.39 0.41 -19.30
CA ALA A 189 -18.85 0.47 -19.18
C ALA A 189 -19.42 1.89 -19.36
N LYS A 190 -20.75 2.01 -19.34
CA LYS A 190 -21.46 3.31 -19.38
C LYS A 190 -21.71 3.91 -18.01
N ALA A 191 -21.65 3.11 -16.95
CA ALA A 191 -21.78 3.51 -15.56
C ALA A 191 -20.81 2.68 -14.72
N ALA A 192 -20.28 3.25 -13.64
CA ALA A 192 -19.37 2.54 -12.77
C ALA A 192 -20.06 1.35 -12.10
N ALA A 193 -19.33 0.26 -11.87
CA ALA A 193 -19.85 -0.97 -11.25
C ALA A 193 -21.10 -1.60 -11.93
N SER A 194 -21.38 -1.25 -13.19
CA SER A 194 -22.58 -1.74 -13.90
C SER A 194 -22.44 -3.15 -14.48
N ALA A 195 -21.30 -3.80 -14.30
CA ALA A 195 -20.95 -5.12 -14.84
C ALA A 195 -20.22 -5.98 -13.78
N CYS A 196 -20.57 -5.81 -12.50
CA CYS A 196 -19.89 -6.50 -11.41
C CYS A 196 -19.88 -8.03 -11.56
N PRO A 197 -18.74 -8.70 -11.35
CA PRO A 197 -18.63 -10.14 -11.43
C PRO A 197 -19.52 -10.88 -10.42
N SER A 198 -19.86 -12.13 -10.74
CA SER A 198 -20.73 -12.96 -9.90
C SER A 198 -20.16 -13.12 -8.48
N GLY A 199 -21.01 -12.89 -7.47
CA GLY A 199 -20.61 -12.87 -6.06
C GLY A 199 -20.25 -11.48 -5.53
N THR A 200 -20.24 -10.45 -6.37
CA THR A 200 -20.05 -9.04 -5.94
C THR A 200 -21.27 -8.18 -6.29
N SER A 201 -21.35 -6.99 -5.69
CA SER A 201 -22.39 -5.99 -5.94
C SER A 201 -21.79 -4.59 -5.99
N SER A 202 -22.44 -3.67 -6.72
CA SER A 202 -22.04 -2.26 -6.77
C SER A 202 -22.15 -1.61 -5.38
N ASP A 203 -21.03 -1.13 -4.84
CA ASP A 203 -20.96 -0.22 -3.69
C ASP A 203 -19.90 0.87 -3.94
N ASP A 204 -20.21 2.13 -3.60
CA ASP A 204 -19.49 3.36 -4.01
C ASP A 204 -18.65 3.24 -5.30
N SER A 205 -19.32 2.88 -6.41
CA SER A 205 -18.75 2.74 -7.76
C SER A 205 -17.69 1.65 -7.96
N LEU A 206 -17.52 0.75 -6.99
CA LEU A 206 -16.71 -0.46 -7.05
C LEU A 206 -17.60 -1.71 -6.92
N CYS A 207 -17.04 -2.87 -7.24
CA CYS A 207 -17.68 -4.16 -7.08
C CYS A 207 -17.24 -4.80 -5.76
N ALA A 208 -18.02 -4.56 -4.70
CA ALA A 208 -17.74 -5.04 -3.35
C ALA A 208 -18.24 -6.47 -3.16
N ASN A 209 -17.48 -7.26 -2.38
CA ASN A 209 -17.88 -8.58 -1.93
C ASN A 209 -18.75 -8.44 -0.66
N PRO A 210 -20.04 -8.84 -0.67
CA PRO A 210 -20.92 -8.71 0.49
C PRO A 210 -20.57 -9.66 1.64
N SER A 211 -19.60 -10.57 1.44
CA SER A 211 -19.03 -11.45 2.49
C SER A 211 -17.64 -11.01 2.96
N ALA A 212 -17.12 -9.88 2.47
CA ALA A 212 -15.86 -9.31 2.94
C ALA A 212 -15.92 -9.03 4.44
N THR A 213 -14.86 -9.37 5.16
CA THR A 213 -14.71 -8.98 6.57
C THR A 213 -13.88 -7.70 6.62
N PRO A 214 -14.42 -6.56 7.08
CA PRO A 214 -13.63 -5.34 7.23
C PRO A 214 -12.42 -5.57 8.12
N LEU A 215 -11.30 -4.94 7.75
CA LEU A 215 -10.15 -4.85 8.66
C LEU A 215 -10.59 -4.22 9.99
N PRO A 216 -10.12 -4.72 11.14
CA PRO A 216 -10.38 -4.03 12.40
C PRO A 216 -9.77 -2.63 12.34
N THR A 217 -10.49 -1.61 12.81
CA THR A 217 -9.85 -0.35 13.18
C THR A 217 -9.06 -0.56 14.47
N ASP A 218 -7.98 0.19 14.68
CA ASP A 218 -7.30 0.21 15.97
C ASP A 218 -8.11 1.03 16.99
N SER A 219 -9.23 0.46 17.42
CA SER A 219 -10.06 1.01 18.47
C SER A 219 -9.33 0.85 19.79
N THR A 220 -9.05 1.97 20.47
CA THR A 220 -8.37 1.99 21.76
C THR A 220 -8.94 0.95 22.71
N VAL A 221 -8.06 0.15 23.31
CA VAL A 221 -8.44 -0.92 24.25
C VAL A 221 -9.32 -0.32 25.34
N SER A 222 -10.62 -0.58 25.26
CA SER A 222 -11.57 -0.23 26.31
C SER A 222 -11.27 -1.13 27.50
N VAL A 223 -10.41 -0.63 28.40
CA VAL A 223 -10.11 -1.28 29.68
C VAL A 223 -11.42 -1.43 30.43
N GLY A 224 -11.95 -2.66 30.45
CA GLY A 224 -13.16 -3.01 31.17
C GLY A 224 -12.93 -2.86 32.67
N SER A 225 -13.12 -1.65 33.19
CA SER A 225 -13.06 -1.37 34.62
C SER A 225 -14.18 -2.14 35.31
N GLY A 226 -13.81 -3.15 36.09
CA GLY A 226 -14.75 -3.96 36.85
C GLY A 226 -15.54 -3.09 37.81
N GLY A 227 -16.87 -3.06 37.65
CA GLY A 227 -17.74 -2.22 38.47
C GLY A 227 -17.62 -2.55 39.96
N THR A 228 -17.45 -1.52 40.78
CA THR A 228 -17.67 -1.58 42.23
C THR A 228 -18.69 -0.51 42.61
N THR A 229 -19.88 -0.95 43.02
CA THR A 229 -20.96 -0.10 43.50
C THR A 229 -20.64 0.46 44.89
N VAL A 230 -20.70 1.78 45.06
CA VAL A 230 -20.90 2.41 46.38
C VAL A 230 -22.00 3.46 46.27
N THR A 231 -23.05 3.28 47.06
CA THR A 231 -24.19 4.18 47.21
C THR A 231 -23.91 5.29 48.22
N GLY A 232 -24.31 6.52 47.92
CA GLY A 232 -24.30 7.66 48.86
C GLY A 232 -25.26 8.77 48.39
N THR A 233 -26.05 9.33 49.31
CA THR A 233 -27.25 10.14 49.03
C THR A 233 -27.16 11.59 49.54
N SER A 234 -27.87 12.52 48.87
CA SER A 234 -28.23 13.89 49.33
C SER A 234 -27.04 14.89 49.51
N GLU A 235 -27.04 16.20 49.24
CA GLU A 235 -27.97 17.24 48.74
C GLU A 235 -27.17 18.60 48.72
N THR A 236 -27.62 19.80 48.32
CA THR A 236 -28.89 20.34 47.79
C THR A 236 -28.61 21.55 46.85
N THR A 237 -29.66 22.21 46.36
CA THR A 237 -29.71 23.38 45.44
C THR A 237 -28.72 24.56 45.60
N VAL A 238 -28.35 25.18 44.46
CA VAL A 238 -28.54 26.64 44.17
C VAL A 238 -28.64 26.87 42.66
N ALA A 239 -29.17 28.03 42.24
CA ALA A 239 -29.64 28.28 40.88
C ALA A 239 -29.03 29.53 40.20
N ALA A 240 -29.38 29.68 38.91
CA ALA A 240 -29.51 30.91 38.11
C ALA A 240 -28.44 31.22 37.03
N SER A 241 -28.97 31.51 35.81
CA SER A 241 -28.58 32.55 34.81
C SER A 241 -27.09 32.89 34.59
N SER A 242 -26.59 33.23 33.39
CA SER A 242 -27.07 33.41 32.00
C SER A 242 -25.77 33.67 31.17
N GLU A 243 -25.63 33.68 29.84
CA GLU A 243 -26.36 34.27 28.71
C GLU A 243 -25.88 33.58 27.40
N ALA A 244 -26.45 33.95 26.26
CA ALA A 244 -26.00 33.49 24.94
C ALA A 244 -24.97 34.44 24.29
N SER A 245 -24.16 33.93 23.36
CA SER A 245 -23.76 34.69 22.17
C SER A 245 -23.27 33.77 21.04
N GLU A 246 -23.71 34.08 19.81
CA GLU A 246 -23.25 33.46 18.57
C GLU A 246 -22.18 34.32 17.90
N SER A 247 -21.22 33.70 17.22
CA SER A 247 -20.62 34.12 15.93
C SER A 247 -19.61 33.04 15.51
N THR A 248 -19.64 32.41 14.34
CA THR A 248 -19.65 32.88 12.93
C THR A 248 -18.41 33.72 12.55
N GLY A 249 -17.66 33.27 11.52
CA GLY A 249 -16.58 34.06 10.92
C GLY A 249 -15.36 33.27 10.46
N SER A 250 -15.41 32.68 9.27
CA SER A 250 -14.26 32.09 8.56
C SER A 250 -13.28 33.16 8.04
N SER A 251 -11.99 32.85 7.90
CA SER A 251 -11.20 33.10 6.66
C SER A 251 -9.75 32.61 6.73
N ASP A 252 -9.18 32.36 5.55
CA ASP A 252 -7.89 31.72 5.28
C ASP A 252 -6.65 32.55 5.64
N SER A 253 -5.49 31.86 5.75
CA SER A 253 -4.31 32.18 4.91
C SER A 253 -3.14 31.19 5.01
N ALA A 254 -2.68 30.74 3.84
CA ALA A 254 -1.29 30.43 3.48
C ALA A 254 -0.47 29.46 4.36
N ALA A 255 -0.53 28.16 4.04
CA ALA A 255 0.57 27.24 4.30
C ALA A 255 1.67 27.44 3.24
N GLY A 256 2.86 27.89 3.66
CA GLY A 256 4.03 27.98 2.78
C GLY A 256 4.63 26.61 2.51
N ALA A 257 4.80 26.26 1.23
CA ALA A 257 5.43 25.00 0.84
C ALA A 257 6.94 25.02 1.16
N VAL A 258 7.37 24.17 2.10
CA VAL A 258 8.78 23.85 2.30
C VAL A 258 9.16 22.73 1.33
N THR A 259 9.98 23.04 0.34
CA THR A 259 10.51 22.05 -0.61
C THR A 259 11.64 21.24 0.01
N GLY A 260 11.30 20.11 0.65
CA GLY A 260 12.24 19.03 0.94
C GLY A 260 12.59 18.28 -0.35
N SER A 261 13.88 18.08 -0.64
CA SER A 261 14.35 17.35 -1.83
C SER A 261 14.52 15.87 -1.51
N SER A 262 13.41 15.14 -1.45
CA SER A 262 13.39 13.68 -1.26
C SER A 262 13.88 12.95 -2.52
N THR A 263 14.91 12.11 -2.41
CA THR A 263 15.35 11.24 -3.51
C THR A 263 14.45 10.02 -3.61
N VAL A 264 13.27 10.21 -4.19
CA VAL A 264 12.38 9.14 -4.64
C VAL A 264 13.02 8.48 -5.86
N GLN A 265 13.13 7.15 -5.88
CA GLN A 265 13.68 6.42 -7.03
C GLN A 265 12.63 5.49 -7.65
N GLU A 266 11.99 5.97 -8.70
CA GLU A 266 11.29 5.14 -9.69
C GLU A 266 12.33 4.69 -10.73
N SER A 267 12.50 3.39 -10.94
CA SER A 267 13.31 2.88 -12.06
C SER A 267 12.71 1.64 -12.71
N SER A 268 12.82 1.64 -14.03
CA SER A 268 12.21 0.71 -14.97
C SER A 268 12.81 -0.70 -14.93
N SER A 269 11.96 -1.73 -15.02
CA SER A 269 12.29 -2.92 -15.81
C SER A 269 11.06 -3.49 -16.50
N ALA A 270 11.00 -3.34 -17.82
CA ALA A 270 10.22 -4.24 -18.66
C ALA A 270 11.10 -5.47 -18.94
N ASP A 271 10.89 -6.56 -18.21
CA ASP A 271 11.64 -7.81 -18.41
C ASP A 271 10.71 -8.95 -18.86
N PRO A 272 10.69 -9.30 -20.16
CA PRO A 272 9.82 -10.35 -20.69
C PRO A 272 10.37 -11.75 -20.39
N GLY A 273 10.09 -12.22 -19.17
CA GLY A 273 10.20 -13.65 -18.82
C GLY A 273 11.45 -14.01 -18.01
N SER A 274 11.37 -13.82 -16.69
CA SER A 274 12.33 -14.41 -15.75
C SER A 274 11.94 -15.84 -15.39
N THR A 275 12.75 -16.82 -15.79
CA THR A 275 12.61 -18.22 -15.33
C THR A 275 13.15 -18.35 -13.91
N ALA A 276 12.32 -18.82 -12.97
CA ALA A 276 12.72 -19.01 -11.58
C ALA A 276 13.95 -19.93 -11.44
N ASP A 277 14.96 -19.48 -10.69
CA ASP A 277 16.10 -20.31 -10.26
C ASP A 277 15.66 -21.27 -9.14
N PRO A 278 15.69 -22.60 -9.34
CA PRO A 278 15.21 -23.56 -8.36
C PRO A 278 16.20 -23.83 -7.19
N SER A 279 17.33 -23.12 -7.10
CA SER A 279 18.43 -23.47 -6.18
C SER A 279 18.41 -22.79 -4.79
N VAL A 280 17.57 -21.76 -4.56
CA VAL A 280 17.57 -21.03 -3.28
C VAL A 280 16.70 -21.72 -2.22
N ARG A 281 17.31 -22.66 -1.49
CA ARG A 281 16.70 -23.29 -0.31
C ARG A 281 16.62 -22.27 0.85
N SER A 282 15.40 -21.83 1.18
CA SER A 282 15.15 -20.89 2.29
C SER A 282 15.80 -21.35 3.62
N THR A 283 16.72 -20.54 4.14
CA THR A 283 17.30 -20.69 5.47
C THR A 283 16.83 -19.57 6.38
N THR A 284 15.52 -19.49 6.63
CA THR A 284 14.92 -18.61 7.64
C THR A 284 15.27 -19.05 9.06
N ARG A 285 16.53 -18.83 9.48
CA ARG A 285 16.96 -18.93 10.88
C ARG A 285 17.20 -17.55 11.49
N GLY A 286 16.11 -16.95 11.96
CA GLY A 286 16.12 -16.08 13.14
C GLY A 286 16.68 -14.67 12.98
N CYS A 287 15.97 -13.80 12.26
CA CYS A 287 15.92 -12.39 12.66
C CYS A 287 14.82 -12.25 13.73
N ARG A 288 15.16 -11.73 14.92
CA ARG A 288 14.17 -11.34 15.94
C ARG A 288 13.81 -9.88 15.71
N SER A 289 12.52 -9.57 15.69
CA SER A 289 12.05 -8.19 15.72
C SER A 289 12.57 -7.47 16.96
N ARG A 290 13.08 -6.25 16.78
CA ARG A 290 13.27 -5.31 17.90
C ARG A 290 12.03 -4.44 17.98
N GLY A 291 11.15 -4.74 18.93
CA GLY A 291 10.03 -3.86 19.22
C GLY A 291 10.54 -2.48 19.62
N TYR A 292 10.21 -1.46 18.84
CA TYR A 292 10.42 -0.07 19.22
C TYR A 292 9.36 0.35 20.25
N PRO A 293 9.71 1.19 21.24
CA PRO A 293 8.72 1.78 22.12
C PRO A 293 7.86 2.78 21.33
N VAL A 294 6.54 2.58 21.38
CA VAL A 294 5.58 3.64 21.09
C VAL A 294 5.68 4.68 22.22
N ASN A 295 5.93 5.94 21.85
CA ASN A 295 5.81 7.12 22.70
C ASN A 295 4.53 7.87 22.34
#